data_AF-A0A1W9WRD7-F1
#
_entry.id   AF-A0A1W9WRD7-F1
#
_cell.length_a   1.000
_cell.length_b   1.000
_cell.length_c   1.000
_cell.angle_alpha   90.00
_cell.angle_beta   90.00
_cell.angle_gamma   90.00
#
_symmetry.space_group_name_H-M   'P 1'
#
loop_
_entity.id
_entity.type
_entity.pdbx_description
1 polymer ?
#
loop_
_entity_poly.entity_id
_entity_poly.type
_entity_poly.pdbx_seq_one_letter_code
_entity_poly.pdbx_strand_id
1 'polypeptide(L)'
;MMNRKTKQAGFTLLEVLVAMAIVGIALGTLFSLLAASKRLAFKAVDDIERTVFLRSAVNVAQVLEEPDYPEFPERYKQSLDLSTDEPLEKPERQTRPMRLALEPYTLRDDEKGLEFTTVRLVKLDTAR
;
A
#
# COMPACT_ATOMS: atom_id res chain seq x y z
N MET A 1 70.37 -29.51 -14.28
CA MET A 1 68.92 -29.23 -14.16
C MET A 1 68.76 -27.97 -13.31
N MET A 2 68.44 -26.83 -13.92
CA MET A 2 68.53 -25.51 -13.28
C MET A 2 67.21 -25.17 -12.60
N ASN A 3 67.19 -25.18 -11.27
CA ASN A 3 66.01 -24.91 -10.46
C ASN A 3 65.69 -23.41 -10.48
N ARG A 4 64.76 -22.98 -11.35
CA ARG A 4 64.26 -21.61 -11.36
C ARG A 4 63.48 -21.37 -10.07
N LYS A 5 64.08 -20.70 -9.10
CA LYS A 5 63.34 -20.12 -7.96
C LYS A 5 62.38 -19.08 -8.52
N THR A 6 61.09 -19.40 -8.55
CA THR A 6 60.02 -18.43 -8.75
C THR A 6 60.10 -17.38 -7.66
N LYS A 7 60.48 -16.14 -8.01
CA LYS A 7 60.44 -15.01 -7.07
C LYS A 7 58.97 -14.81 -6.66
N GLN A 8 58.66 -15.07 -5.40
CA GLN A 8 57.38 -14.66 -4.81
C GLN A 8 57.36 -13.12 -4.80
N ALA A 9 56.51 -12.54 -5.64
CA ALA A 9 56.19 -11.12 -5.57
C ALA A 9 55.18 -10.92 -4.42
N GLY A 10 55.55 -10.10 -3.43
CA GLY A 10 54.62 -9.65 -2.38
C GLY A 10 53.74 -8.50 -2.88
N PHE A 11 52.72 -8.15 -2.10
CA PHE A 11 51.86 -7.00 -2.38
C PHE A 11 52.57 -5.69 -2.02
N THR A 12 52.39 -4.68 -2.87
CA THR A 12 52.81 -3.31 -2.57
C THR A 12 51.85 -2.67 -1.58
N LEU A 13 52.33 -1.68 -0.83
CA LEU A 13 51.50 -0.88 0.07
C LEU A 13 50.32 -0.22 -0.68
N LEU A 14 50.56 0.20 -1.94
CA LEU A 14 49.54 0.78 -2.78
C LEU A 14 48.42 -0.22 -3.09
N GLU A 15 48.76 -1.47 -3.45
CA GLU A 15 47.77 -2.50 -3.73
C GLU A 15 46.90 -2.82 -2.51
N VAL A 16 47.50 -2.89 -1.32
CA VAL A 16 46.75 -3.15 -0.08
C VAL A 16 45.79 -2.00 0.22
N LEU A 17 46.24 -0.75 0.06
CA LEU A 17 45.38 0.43 0.26
C LEU A 17 44.22 0.46 -0.75
N VAL A 18 44.48 0.16 -2.02
CA VAL A 18 43.44 0.10 -3.05
C VAL A 18 42.45 -1.03 -2.77
N ALA A 19 42.93 -2.22 -2.39
CA ALA A 19 42.07 -3.35 -2.03
C ALA A 19 41.17 -3.01 -0.84
N MET A 20 41.73 -2.40 0.22
CA MET A 20 40.96 -1.96 1.38
C MET A 20 39.91 -0.90 1.00
N ALA A 21 40.25 0.05 0.13
CA ALA A 21 39.32 1.07 -0.35
C ALA A 21 38.15 0.44 -1.12
N ILE A 22 38.44 -0.51 -2.02
CA ILE A 22 37.41 -1.25 -2.77
C ILE A 22 36.50 -2.03 -1.83
N VAL A 23 37.08 -2.73 -0.85
CA VAL A 23 36.30 -3.47 0.17
C VAL A 23 35.42 -2.52 0.98
N GLY A 24 35.93 -1.35 1.37
CA GLY A 24 35.16 -0.33 2.08
C GLY A 24 33.95 0.15 1.27
N ILE A 25 34.14 0.43 -0.02
CA ILE A 25 33.04 0.82 -0.93
C ILE A 25 32.04 -0.33 -1.11
N ALA A 26 32.53 -1.57 -1.29
CA ALA A 26 31.68 -2.75 -1.45
C ALA A 26 30.82 -3.01 -0.20
N LEU A 27 31.40 -2.87 1.00
CA LEU A 27 30.66 -3.03 2.25
C LEU A 27 29.66 -1.89 2.46
N GLY A 28 30.05 -0.64 2.16
CA GLY A 28 29.15 0.51 2.24
C GLY A 28 27.91 0.32 1.37
N THR A 29 28.11 -0.04 0.10
CA THR A 29 27.01 -0.30 -0.84
C THR A 29 26.14 -1.48 -0.40
N LEU A 30 26.74 -2.58 0.07
CA LEU A 30 26.00 -3.74 0.57
C LEU A 30 25.12 -3.38 1.78
N PHE A 31 25.65 -2.65 2.75
CA PHE A 31 24.86 -2.24 3.92
C PHE A 31 23.76 -1.24 3.55
N SER A 32 24.01 -0.31 2.63
CA SER A 32 22.97 0.58 2.11
C SER A 32 21.83 -0.19 1.45
N LEU A 33 22.15 -1.21 0.65
CA LEU A 33 21.13 -2.06 0.01
C LEU A 33 20.32 -2.86 1.04
N LEU A 34 20.98 -3.44 2.04
CA LEU A 34 20.29 -4.16 3.12
C LEU A 34 19.34 -3.25 3.91
N ALA A 35 19.78 -2.03 4.22
CA ALA A 35 18.95 -1.05 4.91
C ALA A 35 17.74 -0.63 4.05
N ALA A 36 17.97 -0.34 2.77
CA ALA A 36 16.92 0.02 1.82
C ALA A 36 15.89 -1.13 1.67
N SER A 37 16.36 -2.37 1.56
CA SER A 37 15.50 -3.56 1.45
C SER A 37 14.59 -3.72 2.66
N LYS A 38 15.09 -3.52 3.88
CA LYS A 38 14.27 -3.60 5.09
C LYS A 38 13.23 -2.48 5.14
N ARG A 39 13.64 -1.24 4.84
CA ARG A 39 12.72 -0.09 4.80
C ARG A 39 11.60 -0.31 3.78
N LEU A 40 11.93 -0.87 2.61
CA LEU A 40 10.96 -1.21 1.59
C LEU A 40 9.99 -2.31 2.06
N ALA A 41 10.50 -3.37 2.69
CA ALA A 41 9.66 -4.44 3.22
C ALA A 41 8.65 -3.93 4.27
N PHE A 42 9.10 -3.11 5.22
CA PHE A 42 8.20 -2.52 6.22
C PHE A 42 7.14 -1.62 5.59
N LYS A 43 7.53 -0.78 4.63
CA LYS A 43 6.59 0.06 3.90
C LYS A 43 5.56 -0.78 3.12
N ALA A 44 5.99 -1.86 2.49
CA ALA A 44 5.09 -2.75 1.74
C ALA A 44 4.07 -3.43 2.66
N VAL A 45 4.48 -3.89 3.84
CA VAL A 45 3.54 -4.47 4.82
C VAL A 45 2.51 -3.44 5.27
N ASP A 46 2.95 -2.22 5.56
CA ASP A 46 2.06 -1.12 5.97
C ASP A 46 1.05 -0.77 4.86
N ASP A 47 1.50 -0.63 3.62
CA ASP A 47 0.63 -0.35 2.47
C ASP A 47 -0.37 -1.52 2.20
N ILE A 48 0.04 -2.78 2.39
CA ILE A 48 -0.85 -3.94 2.24
C ILE A 48 -1.94 -3.92 3.31
N GLU A 49 -1.57 -3.75 4.59
CA GLU A 49 -2.53 -3.76 5.69
C GLU A 49 -3.54 -2.62 5.53
N ARG A 50 -3.08 -1.43 5.15
CA ARG A 50 -3.95 -0.31 4.79
C ARG A 50 -4.91 -0.68 3.67
N THR A 51 -4.42 -1.26 2.57
CA THR A 51 -5.24 -1.62 1.42
C THR A 51 -6.28 -2.69 1.76
N VAL A 52 -5.90 -3.71 2.54
CA VAL A 52 -6.82 -4.77 3.00
C VAL A 52 -7.94 -4.17 3.84
N PHE A 53 -7.60 -3.23 4.73
CA PHE A 53 -8.60 -2.51 5.52
C PHE A 53 -9.53 -1.67 4.64
N LEU A 54 -9.01 -0.86 3.72
CA LEU A 54 -9.86 -0.06 2.84
C LEU A 54 -10.81 -0.94 2.02
N ARG A 55 -10.30 -2.09 1.56
CA ARG A 55 -11.12 -3.07 0.85
C ARG A 55 -12.19 -3.69 1.74
N SER A 56 -11.91 -3.96 3.02
CA SER A 56 -12.93 -4.47 3.93
C SER A 56 -14.03 -3.43 4.20
N ALA A 57 -13.67 -2.15 4.38
CA ALA A 57 -14.63 -1.06 4.53
C ALA A 57 -15.55 -0.92 3.29
N VAL A 58 -14.95 -0.97 2.08
CA VAL A 58 -15.71 -0.98 0.82
C VAL A 58 -16.63 -2.20 0.73
N ASN A 59 -16.15 -3.39 1.06
CA ASN A 59 -16.97 -4.60 1.03
C ASN A 59 -18.14 -4.53 2.03
N VAL A 60 -17.91 -4.00 3.23
CA VAL A 60 -18.95 -3.80 4.25
C VAL A 60 -20.03 -2.86 3.74
N ALA A 61 -19.63 -1.74 3.12
CA ALA A 61 -20.57 -0.82 2.47
C ALA A 61 -21.43 -1.51 1.39
N GLN A 62 -20.92 -2.55 0.73
CA GLN A 62 -21.63 -3.25 -0.34
C GLN A 62 -22.50 -4.42 0.14
N VAL A 63 -22.18 -5.03 1.28
CA VAL A 63 -22.82 -6.27 1.75
C VAL A 63 -23.87 -6.04 2.83
N LEU A 64 -23.65 -5.07 3.73
CA LEU A 64 -24.54 -4.86 4.88
C LEU A 64 -25.64 -3.83 4.55
N GLU A 65 -26.89 -4.15 4.95
CA GLU A 65 -28.02 -3.21 4.86
C GLU A 65 -27.82 -2.01 5.80
N GLU A 66 -27.23 -2.25 6.98
CA GLU A 66 -26.75 -1.22 7.93
C GLU A 66 -25.25 -1.46 8.18
N PRO A 67 -24.35 -0.68 7.54
CA PRO A 67 -22.92 -0.96 7.61
C PRO A 67 -22.34 -0.58 8.96
N ASP A 68 -21.98 -1.59 9.75
CA ASP A 68 -21.03 -1.44 10.86
C ASP A 68 -19.62 -1.52 10.31
N TYR A 69 -19.03 -0.34 10.01
CA TYR A 69 -17.68 -0.28 9.48
C TYR A 69 -16.69 -0.80 10.53
N PRO A 70 -15.75 -1.68 10.15
CA PRO A 70 -14.68 -2.06 11.06
C PRO A 70 -13.98 -0.77 11.50
N GLU A 71 -13.71 -0.62 12.79
CA GLU A 71 -12.93 0.54 13.25
C GLU A 71 -11.56 0.53 12.57
N PHE A 72 -11.17 1.68 12.01
CA PHE A 72 -9.82 1.85 11.50
C PHE A 72 -8.83 1.50 12.61
N PRO A 73 -7.75 0.75 12.32
CA PRO A 73 -6.62 0.67 13.23
C PRO A 73 -6.21 2.09 13.65
N GLU A 74 -5.86 2.31 14.92
CA GLU A 74 -5.57 3.64 15.49
C GLU A 74 -4.62 4.48 14.61
N ARG A 75 -3.65 3.83 13.96
CA ARG A 75 -2.68 4.46 13.06
C ARG A 75 -3.26 5.07 11.78
N TYR A 76 -4.50 4.74 11.41
CA TYR A 76 -5.19 5.21 10.20
C TYR A 76 -6.45 6.04 10.51
N LYS A 77 -6.95 6.01 11.76
CA LYS A 77 -8.16 6.77 12.18
C LYS A 77 -8.10 8.27 11.90
N GLN A 78 -6.90 8.85 11.86
CA GLN A 78 -6.71 10.28 11.66
C GLN A 78 -6.62 10.68 10.18
N SER A 79 -6.36 9.73 9.27
CA SER A 79 -6.11 10.03 7.86
C SER A 79 -7.24 9.60 6.94
N LEU A 80 -8.17 8.78 7.40
CA LEU A 80 -9.24 8.21 6.58
C LEU A 80 -10.62 8.59 7.09
N ASP A 81 -11.44 9.12 6.20
CA ASP A 81 -12.82 9.54 6.45
C ASP A 81 -13.77 8.87 5.43
N LEU A 82 -14.95 8.46 5.89
CA LEU A 82 -15.96 7.84 5.06
C LEU A 82 -17.29 8.56 5.27
N SER A 83 -17.83 9.12 4.19
CA SER A 83 -19.10 9.82 4.16
C SER A 83 -20.05 9.15 3.16
N THR A 84 -21.33 9.09 3.50
CA THR A 84 -22.41 8.58 2.65
C THR A 84 -23.38 9.71 2.34
N ASP A 85 -23.78 9.81 1.07
CA ASP A 85 -24.77 10.80 0.62
C ASP A 85 -26.15 10.15 0.44
N GLU A 86 -27.17 10.95 0.12
CA GLU A 86 -28.52 10.44 -0.12
C GLU A 86 -28.58 9.48 -1.33
N PRO A 87 -29.44 8.44 -1.30
CA PRO A 87 -29.67 7.57 -2.43
C PRO A 87 -30.10 8.35 -3.69
N LEU A 88 -29.50 7.99 -4.82
CA LEU A 88 -29.78 8.58 -6.13
C LEU A 88 -31.26 8.51 -6.47
N GLU A 89 -31.75 9.58 -7.09
CA GLU A 89 -33.11 9.63 -7.62
C GLU A 89 -33.35 8.55 -8.68
N LYS A 90 -34.62 8.17 -8.85
CA LYS A 90 -35.00 7.21 -9.88
C LYS A 90 -34.69 7.77 -11.26
N PRO A 91 -34.23 6.92 -12.20
CA PRO A 91 -34.08 7.34 -13.58
C PRO A 91 -35.45 7.66 -14.19
N GLU A 92 -35.48 8.61 -15.14
CA GLU A 92 -36.70 9.02 -15.85
C GLU A 92 -37.46 7.84 -16.48
N ARG A 93 -36.74 6.79 -16.87
CA ARG A 93 -37.29 5.57 -17.46
C ARG A 93 -36.88 4.35 -16.66
N GLN A 94 -37.81 3.86 -15.83
CA GLN A 94 -37.66 2.63 -15.08
C GLN A 94 -38.65 1.58 -15.60
N THR A 95 -38.13 0.45 -16.09
CA THR A 95 -38.96 -0.57 -16.75
C THR A 95 -39.83 -1.38 -15.78
N ARG A 96 -39.41 -1.48 -14.52
CA ARG A 96 -40.13 -2.18 -13.44
C ARG A 96 -39.81 -1.54 -12.08
N PRO A 97 -40.78 -1.46 -11.15
CA PRO A 97 -40.51 -1.07 -9.77
C PRO A 97 -39.49 -2.00 -9.13
N MET A 98 -38.53 -1.45 -8.39
CA MET A 98 -37.51 -2.22 -7.68
C MET A 98 -37.32 -1.67 -6.26
N ARG A 99 -36.90 -2.55 -5.35
CA ARG A 99 -36.56 -2.18 -3.96
C ARG A 99 -35.06 -1.90 -3.84
N LEU A 100 -34.42 -1.41 -4.89
CA LEU A 100 -32.99 -1.18 -4.93
C LEU A 100 -32.75 0.27 -5.34
N ALA A 101 -31.81 0.92 -4.66
CA ALA A 101 -31.31 2.24 -5.02
C ALA A 101 -29.78 2.21 -5.01
N LEU A 102 -29.19 3.21 -5.66
CA LEU A 102 -27.75 3.44 -5.63
C LEU A 102 -27.48 4.58 -4.65
N GLU A 103 -26.64 4.33 -3.65
CA GLU A 103 -26.24 5.33 -2.69
C GLU A 103 -24.78 5.71 -2.94
N PRO A 104 -24.47 6.98 -3.21
CA PRO A 104 -23.10 7.45 -3.33
C PRO A 104 -22.42 7.39 -1.96
N TYR A 105 -21.14 7.02 -1.96
CA TYR A 105 -20.28 7.22 -0.81
C TYR A 105 -18.91 7.70 -1.26
N THR A 106 -18.29 8.49 -0.39
CA THR A 106 -16.99 9.09 -0.60
C THR A 106 -16.04 8.60 0.49
N LEU A 107 -14.92 8.05 0.06
CA LEU A 107 -13.79 7.69 0.91
C LEU A 107 -12.68 8.72 0.68
N ARG A 108 -12.27 9.40 1.74
CA ARG A 108 -11.23 10.43 1.69
C ARG A 108 -10.03 10.00 2.53
N ASP A 109 -8.85 10.15 1.94
CA ASP A 109 -7.55 9.89 2.57
C ASP A 109 -6.74 11.20 2.57
N ASP A 110 -6.72 11.88 3.72
CA ASP A 110 -6.03 13.16 3.89
C ASP A 110 -4.50 13.04 3.85
N GLU A 111 -3.94 11.86 4.14
CA GLU A 111 -2.49 11.65 4.12
C GLU A 111 -1.96 11.55 2.69
N LYS A 112 -2.69 10.84 1.82
CA LYS A 112 -2.31 10.67 0.40
C LYS A 112 -2.99 11.69 -0.51
N GLY A 113 -3.92 12.49 0.00
CA GLY A 113 -4.72 13.42 -0.79
C GLY A 113 -5.60 12.70 -1.81
N LEU A 114 -6.06 11.49 -1.47
CA LEU A 114 -6.88 10.67 -2.36
C LEU A 114 -8.35 10.80 -1.96
N GLU A 115 -9.20 10.98 -2.96
CA GLU A 115 -10.64 10.97 -2.81
C GLU A 115 -11.22 9.95 -3.78
N PHE A 116 -12.03 9.04 -3.27
CA PHE A 116 -12.67 8.00 -4.05
C PHE A 116 -14.18 8.08 -3.83
N THR A 117 -14.88 8.54 -4.84
CA THR A 117 -16.34 8.56 -4.89
C THR A 117 -16.84 7.38 -5.71
N THR A 118 -17.81 6.65 -5.17
CA THR A 118 -18.39 5.48 -5.84
C THR A 118 -19.83 5.29 -5.35
N VAL A 119 -20.51 4.27 -5.89
CA VAL A 119 -21.89 3.91 -5.51
C VAL A 119 -21.93 2.53 -4.87
N ARG A 120 -22.84 2.36 -3.91
CA ARG A 120 -23.25 1.05 -3.38
C ARG A 120 -24.72 0.78 -3.69
N LEU A 121 -25.08 -0.49 -3.73
CA LEU A 121 -26.47 -0.92 -3.92
C LEU A 121 -27.13 -1.05 -2.55
N VAL A 122 -28.18 -0.28 -2.30
CA VAL A 122 -28.96 -0.33 -1.06
C VAL A 122 -30.36 -0.84 -1.32
N LYS A 123 -30.94 -1.53 -0.34
CA LYS A 123 -32.30 -2.03 -0.41
C LYS A 123 -33.26 -1.03 0.24
N LEU A 124 -34.34 -0.71 -0.45
CA LEU A 124 -35.38 0.19 0.02
C LEU A 124 -36.54 -0.58 0.64
N ASP A 125 -37.17 0.01 1.67
CA ASP A 125 -38.38 -0.56 2.29
C ASP A 125 -39.54 -0.68 1.30
N THR A 126 -39.66 0.30 0.40
CA THR A 126 -40.75 0.37 -0.56
C THR A 126 -40.22 0.27 -1.98
N ALA A 127 -40.91 -0.53 -2.81
CA ALA A 127 -40.60 -0.61 -4.23
C ALA A 127 -40.87 0.74 -4.87
N ARG A 128 -39.83 1.25 -5.52
CA ARG A 128 -39.76 2.57 -6.08
C ARG A 128 -39.47 2.37 -7.57
#